data_AF-A0AA35WVV3-F1
#
_entry.id   AF-A0AA35WVV3-F1
#
_cell.length_a   1.000
_cell.length_b   1.000
_cell.length_c   1.000
_cell.angle_alpha   90.00
_cell.angle_beta   90.00
_cell.angle_gamma   90.00
#
_symmetry.space_group_name_H-M   'P 1'
#
loop_
_entity.id
_entity.type
_entity.pdbx_description
1 polymer ?
#
loop_
_entity_poly.entity_id
_entity_poly.type
_entity_poly.pdbx_seq_one_letter_code
_entity_poly.pdbx_strand_id
1 'polypeptide(L)'
;MFLSALLFGARSTPGKQWIGKHRRTWKMTATRRKNTRDREKLVREVEEVLSRPYLSLEQEHRHSMERRKEYVPMFMRRQRNKWLKREQLPFSSLVKHGNY
;
A
#
# COMPACT_ATOMS: atom_id res chain seq x y z
N MET A 1 30.16 -1.35 -23.93
CA MET A 1 31.24 -1.52 -22.92
C MET A 1 31.52 -3.01 -22.75
N PHE A 2 32.60 -3.51 -23.35
CA PHE A 2 32.96 -4.94 -23.34
C PHE A 2 33.18 -5.46 -21.92
N LEU A 3 33.76 -4.62 -21.06
CA LEU A 3 34.04 -4.92 -19.66
C LEU A 3 32.78 -5.16 -18.82
N SER A 4 31.69 -4.42 -19.07
CA SER A 4 30.42 -4.63 -18.35
C SER A 4 29.71 -5.90 -18.83
N ALA A 5 29.81 -6.25 -20.11
CA ALA A 5 29.31 -7.51 -20.63
C ALA A 5 30.11 -8.73 -20.12
N LEU A 6 31.41 -8.58 -19.86
CA LEU A 6 32.24 -9.69 -19.36
C LEU A 6 32.09 -9.88 -17.84
N LEU A 7 31.99 -8.79 -17.07
CA LEU A 7 31.76 -8.82 -15.61
C LEU A 7 30.32 -9.16 -15.22
N PHE A 8 29.32 -8.70 -15.98
CA PHE A 8 27.90 -8.92 -15.68
C PHE A 8 27.18 -9.88 -16.65
N GLY A 9 27.83 -10.31 -17.74
CA GLY A 9 27.25 -11.22 -18.74
C GLY A 9 27.36 -12.70 -18.40
N ALA A 10 28.10 -13.08 -17.36
CA ALA A 10 27.93 -14.37 -16.69
C ALA A 10 26.68 -14.35 -15.80
N ARG A 11 25.53 -13.91 -16.34
CA ARG A 11 24.25 -14.01 -15.63
C ARG A 11 23.90 -15.50 -15.61
N SER A 12 24.10 -16.13 -14.45
CA SER A 12 23.81 -17.55 -14.18
C SER A 12 22.39 -18.02 -14.54
N THR A 13 21.50 -17.14 -14.98
CA THR A 13 20.11 -17.44 -15.34
C THR A 13 19.78 -16.85 -16.72
N PRO A 14 19.39 -17.67 -17.72
CA PRO A 14 19.06 -17.17 -19.06
C PRO A 14 17.72 -16.42 -19.06
N GLY A 15 17.64 -15.31 -19.81
CA GLY A 15 16.41 -14.52 -19.97
C GLY A 15 16.06 -13.61 -18.77
N LYS A 16 14.75 -13.40 -18.51
CA LYS A 16 14.28 -12.57 -17.39
C LYS A 16 14.46 -13.30 -16.06
N GLN A 17 15.14 -12.70 -15.09
CA GLN A 17 15.56 -13.38 -13.85
C GLN A 17 14.43 -14.03 -13.04
N TRP A 18 13.24 -13.44 -13.01
CA TRP A 18 12.15 -13.84 -12.12
C TRP A 18 10.97 -14.52 -12.84
N ILE A 19 11.07 -14.72 -14.17
CA ILE A 19 9.97 -15.20 -15.02
C ILE A 19 10.51 -16.21 -16.04
N GLY A 20 9.71 -17.21 -16.43
CA GLY A 20 10.09 -18.24 -17.41
C GLY A 20 10.54 -19.56 -16.77
N LYS A 21 11.11 -20.46 -17.59
CA LYS A 21 11.52 -21.82 -17.15
C LYS A 21 12.71 -21.81 -16.19
N HIS A 22 13.75 -21.05 -16.52
CA HIS A 22 14.96 -20.95 -15.71
C HIS A 22 14.92 -19.62 -14.95
N ARG A 23 14.49 -19.67 -13.68
CA ARG A 23 14.40 -18.51 -12.79
C ARG A 23 15.52 -18.53 -11.76
N ARG A 24 15.88 -17.36 -11.25
CA ARG A 24 16.80 -17.25 -10.12
C ARG A 24 16.08 -17.72 -8.85
N THR A 25 16.66 -18.69 -8.16
CA THR A 25 16.12 -19.19 -6.89
C THR A 25 16.34 -18.14 -5.79
N TRP A 26 15.27 -17.75 -5.10
CA TRP A 26 15.37 -16.90 -3.92
C TRP A 26 15.54 -17.76 -2.68
N LYS A 27 16.74 -17.78 -2.09
CA LYS A 27 16.98 -18.46 -0.82
C LYS A 27 16.24 -17.76 0.32
N MET A 28 15.54 -18.55 1.12
CA MET A 28 14.88 -18.07 2.34
C MET A 28 15.94 -17.80 3.42
N THR A 29 16.18 -16.52 3.72
CA THR A 29 17.16 -16.12 4.75
C THR A 29 16.59 -16.30 6.16
N ALA A 30 17.47 -16.42 7.15
CA ALA A 30 17.08 -16.50 8.55
C ALA A 30 16.26 -15.27 8.99
N THR A 31 16.64 -14.07 8.55
CA THR A 31 15.91 -12.82 8.81
C THR A 31 14.50 -12.87 8.27
N ARG A 32 14.31 -13.36 7.04
CA ARG A 32 12.96 -13.48 6.47
C ARG A 32 12.10 -14.45 7.29
N ARG A 33 12.66 -15.60 7.70
CA ARG A 33 11.95 -16.54 8.57
C ARG A 33 11.58 -15.91 9.91
N LYS A 34 12.47 -15.13 10.51
CA LYS A 34 12.19 -14.38 11.74
C LYS A 34 11.04 -13.39 11.53
N ASN A 35 11.11 -12.55 10.50
CA ASN A 35 10.06 -11.57 10.20
C ASN A 35 8.70 -12.23 9.96
N THR A 36 8.67 -13.37 9.27
CA THR A 36 7.43 -14.14 9.07
C THR A 36 6.86 -14.60 10.41
N ARG A 37 7.67 -15.19 11.30
CA ARG A 37 7.20 -15.61 12.63
C ARG A 37 6.74 -14.45 13.50
N ASP A 38 7.45 -13.32 13.46
CA ASP A 38 7.05 -12.13 14.22
C ASP A 38 5.72 -11.58 13.70
N ARG A 39 5.49 -11.63 12.39
CA ARG A 39 4.20 -11.28 11.79
C ARG A 39 3.09 -12.26 12.18
N GLU A 40 3.37 -13.56 12.19
CA GLU A 40 2.42 -14.59 12.62
C GLU A 40 1.99 -14.40 14.08
N LYS A 41 2.93 -14.06 14.98
CA LYS A 41 2.61 -13.74 16.38
C LYS A 41 1.66 -12.54 16.48
N LEU A 42 1.97 -11.46 15.76
CA LEU A 42 1.13 -10.27 15.75
C LEU A 42 -0.27 -10.59 15.21
N VAL A 43 -0.38 -11.39 14.15
CA VAL A 43 -1.69 -11.78 13.61
C VAL A 43 -2.50 -12.57 14.65
N ARG A 44 -1.86 -13.50 15.37
CA ARG A 44 -2.52 -14.25 16.44
C ARG A 44 -3.01 -13.35 17.58
N GLU A 45 -2.20 -12.38 18.00
CA GLU A 45 -2.59 -11.40 19.03
C GLU A 45 -3.81 -10.57 18.56
N VAL A 46 -3.79 -10.13 17.30
CA VAL A 46 -4.91 -9.39 16.71
C VAL A 46 -6.17 -10.26 16.63
N GLU A 47 -6.05 -11.53 16.23
CA GLU A 47 -7.17 -12.47 16.20
C GLU A 47 -7.79 -12.67 17.58
N GLU A 48 -6.98 -12.80 18.64
CA GLU A 48 -7.50 -12.91 20.00
C GLU A 48 -8.29 -11.66 20.40
N VAL A 49 -7.77 -10.47 20.12
CA VAL A 49 -8.45 -9.21 20.45
C VAL A 49 -9.75 -9.07 19.65
N LEU A 50 -9.73 -9.34 18.34
CA LEU A 50 -10.91 -9.25 17.48
C LEU A 50 -11.98 -10.31 17.79
N SER A 51 -11.60 -11.43 18.40
CA SER A 51 -12.54 -12.48 18.78
C SER A 51 -13.52 -12.09 19.90
N ARG A 52 -13.25 -10.99 20.62
CA ARG A 52 -14.03 -10.53 21.77
C ARG A 52 -14.72 -9.19 21.48
N PRO A 53 -15.79 -9.16 20.67
CA PRO A 53 -16.53 -7.93 20.39
C PRO A 53 -17.28 -7.45 21.63
N TYR A 54 -17.34 -6.12 21.80
CA TYR A 54 -18.07 -5.49 22.92
C TYR A 54 -19.59 -5.42 22.68
N LEU A 55 -20.02 -5.17 21.44
CA LEU A 55 -21.43 -5.10 21.06
C LEU A 55 -21.81 -6.31 20.21
N SER A 56 -23.05 -6.77 20.34
CA SER A 56 -23.63 -7.69 19.37
C SER A 56 -23.92 -6.96 18.05
N LEU A 57 -24.04 -7.73 16.97
CA LEU A 57 -24.37 -7.18 15.64
C LEU A 57 -25.68 -6.36 15.65
N GLU A 58 -26.67 -6.82 16.42
CA GLU A 58 -27.95 -6.15 16.57
C GLU A 58 -27.83 -4.80 17.30
N GLN A 59 -26.95 -4.72 18.30
CA GLN A 59 -26.68 -3.47 19.04
C GLN A 59 -25.87 -2.47 18.22
N GLU A 60 -24.94 -2.94 17.38
CA GLU A 60 -24.17 -2.08 16.50
C GLU A 60 -25.05 -1.49 15.37
N HIS A 61 -26.10 -2.22 14.97
CA HIS A 61 -26.97 -1.81 13.88
C HIS A 61 -27.52 -0.39 14.11
N ARG A 62 -27.22 0.47 13.14
CA ARG A 62 -27.68 1.87 13.06
C ARG A 62 -27.18 2.85 14.13
N HIS A 63 -26.40 2.40 15.11
CA HIS A 63 -25.91 3.24 16.22
C HIS A 63 -25.14 4.51 15.77
N SER A 64 -24.45 4.48 14.63
CA SER A 64 -23.64 5.60 14.11
C SER A 64 -24.25 6.35 12.91
N MET A 65 -25.50 6.07 12.54
CA MET A 65 -26.08 6.63 11.29
C MET A 65 -26.14 8.15 11.28
N GLU A 66 -26.53 8.79 12.38
CA GLU A 66 -26.68 10.25 12.44
C GLU A 66 -25.34 10.95 12.19
N ARG A 67 -24.29 10.49 12.87
CA ARG A 67 -22.91 10.98 12.63
C ARG A 67 -22.45 10.76 11.19
N ARG A 68 -22.77 9.60 10.60
CA ARG A 68 -22.43 9.32 9.19
C ARG A 68 -23.18 10.24 8.22
N LYS A 69 -24.47 10.52 8.49
CA LYS A 69 -25.29 11.44 7.68
C LYS A 69 -24.73 12.86 7.65
N GLU A 70 -24.11 13.32 8.73
CA GLU A 70 -23.47 14.63 8.79
C GLU A 70 -22.06 14.63 8.15
N TYR A 71 -21.25 13.63 8.50
CA TYR A 71 -19.84 13.58 8.10
C TYR A 71 -19.66 13.36 6.60
N VAL A 72 -20.44 12.46 5.99
CA VAL A 72 -20.25 12.08 4.58
C VAL A 72 -20.49 13.27 3.63
N PRO A 73 -21.59 14.04 3.73
CA PRO A 73 -21.78 15.24 2.89
C PRO A 73 -20.71 16.30 3.09
N MET A 74 -20.26 16.53 4.34
CA MET A 74 -19.16 17.45 4.63
C MET A 74 -17.87 17.02 3.95
N PHE A 75 -17.51 15.74 4.05
CA PHE A 75 -16.32 15.17 3.40
C PHE A 75 -16.40 15.29 1.87
N MET A 76 -17.54 14.95 1.28
CA MET A 76 -17.74 15.07 -0.17
C MET A 76 -17.67 16.52 -0.65
N ARG A 77 -18.27 17.47 0.09
CA ARG A 77 -18.12 18.92 -0.17
C ARG A 77 -16.65 19.34 -0.11
N ARG A 78 -15.89 18.87 0.88
CA ARG A 78 -14.46 19.18 1.01
C ARG A 78 -13.65 18.67 -0.18
N GLN A 79 -13.88 17.44 -0.61
CA GLN A 79 -13.20 16.89 -1.80
C GLN A 79 -13.57 17.67 -3.05
N ARG A 80 -14.87 17.92 -3.29
CA ARG A 80 -15.35 18.73 -4.42
C ARG A 80 -14.70 20.11 -4.44
N ASN A 81 -14.66 20.80 -3.31
CA ASN A 81 -14.06 22.13 -3.19
C ASN A 81 -12.54 22.10 -3.43
N LYS A 82 -11.85 21.03 -3.03
CA LYS A 82 -10.43 20.84 -3.33
C LYS A 82 -10.19 20.70 -4.85
N TRP A 83 -11.06 19.99 -5.56
CA TRP A 83 -10.99 19.86 -7.02
C TRP A 83 -11.32 21.18 -7.73
N LEU A 84 -12.40 21.86 -7.36
CA LEU A 84 -12.78 23.15 -7.96
C LEU A 84 -11.69 24.21 -7.77
N LYS A 85 -11.05 24.26 -6.60
CA LYS A 85 -9.90 25.16 -6.35
C LYS A 85 -8.72 24.86 -7.27
N ARG A 86 -8.49 23.61 -7.67
CA ARG A 86 -7.40 23.26 -8.61
C ARG A 86 -7.69 23.75 -10.03
N GLU A 87 -8.94 23.66 -10.47
CA GLU A 87 -9.35 24.12 -11.81
C GLU A 87 -9.39 25.65 -11.93
N GLN A 88 -9.69 26.35 -10.83
CA GLN A 88 -9.71 27.81 -10.77
C GLN A 88 -8.31 28.44 -10.68
N LEU A 89 -7.29 27.66 -10.34
CA LEU A 89 -5.92 28.15 -10.30
C LEU A 89 -5.40 28.31 -11.74
N PRO A 90 -4.92 29.49 -12.14
CA PRO A 90 -4.38 29.68 -13.48
C PRO A 90 -3.22 28.70 -13.69
N PHE A 91 -3.13 28.09 -14.87
CA PHE A 91 -2.08 27.11 -15.22
C PHE A 91 -0.66 27.59 -14.88
N SER A 92 -0.41 28.91 -14.94
CA SER A 92 0.84 29.57 -14.54
C SER A 92 1.25 29.33 -13.08
N SER A 93 0.31 29.05 -12.18
CA SER A 93 0.57 28.76 -10.76
C SER A 93 0.92 27.28 -10.51
N LEU A 94 0.55 26.38 -11.42
CA LEU A 94 0.84 24.94 -11.34
C LEU A 94 2.26 24.60 -11.85
N VAL A 95 2.85 25.47 -12.67
CA VAL A 95 4.18 25.28 -13.30
C VAL A 95 5.34 25.75 -12.41
N LYS A 96 5.09 26.53 -11.35
CA LYS A 96 6.13 27.18 -10.53
C LYS A 96 7.04 26.26 -9.69
N HIS A 97 6.86 24.93 -9.74
CA HIS A 97 7.72 23.98 -9.02
C HIS A 97 8.43 22.95 -9.91
N GLY A 98 8.64 23.28 -11.19
CA GLY A 98 9.59 22.57 -12.05
C GLY A 98 10.97 23.22 -11.99
N ASN A 99 11.77 22.85 -11.00
CA ASN A 99 13.22 23.11 -11.05
C ASN A 99 13.81 22.25 -12.19
N TYR A 100 14.18 22.92 -13.28
CA TYR A 100 15.24 22.44 -14.18
C TYR A 100 16.60 22.71 -13.54
#